data_AF-A0A4R3LNE4-F1
#
_entry.id   AF-A0A4R3LNE4-F1
#
_cell.length_a   1.000
_cell.length_b   1.000
_cell.length_c   1.000
_cell.angle_alpha   90.00
_cell.angle_beta   90.00
_cell.angle_gamma   90.00
#
_symmetry.space_group_name_H-M   'P 1'
#
loop_
_entity.id
_entity.type
_entity.pdbx_description
1 polymer ?
#
loop_
_entity_poly.entity_id
_entity_poly.type
_entity_poly.pdbx_seq_one_letter_code
_entity_poly.pdbx_strand_id
1 'polypeptide(L)'
;MPVSRRGFLGASGALALVSAGAVSGRVQAASIPEAATMKEATMQPPLFPTTGPDYQPVVTLNGWTAPWRMNGDWKEFHLVAEPVVREIAPGMVAHLWGYNGQSPGPTIEAVEGDKVRIFVTNRLPEHTTIHWHGQILPNGMDGVGGLTQPHIKPGKTFVYEFQLRKSGTFMYHPHADEMVQMAMGMMGFFVVHPKDPSFRRVDRDFVFLLNAYDIEPGAYVPKVNTMLDFNLWTWNSRAFPGIDPLVVGKGDKVRIRFGNLTMTNHPIHMHGYDFKVSCTDGGWVPEAAAWPEVTIDCAVGQMRAFDFVADHEGDWAIHCHKSHHTMNAMGHDVRTYIGANLKQAAGKIRKLVPDYMPMGAKGMADMGEMEMPLPDNTLPMMTGFAQFGPVEMGGMFSVVKVREGLERNDYKDPGWFKNPPGTVAFEWTGENKAAERAPAPSYDPARTIEVDVVKPGAGRAGGHQH
;
A
#
# COMPACT_ATOMS: atom_id res chain seq x y z
N MET A 1 -81.82 -2.78 0.01
CA MET A 1 -81.21 -4.09 0.35
C MET A 1 -82.26 -5.18 0.18
N PRO A 2 -81.97 -6.36 -0.39
CA PRO A 2 -80.95 -6.76 -1.37
C PRO A 2 -81.58 -7.25 -2.70
N VAL A 3 -80.92 -6.99 -3.83
CA VAL A 3 -81.32 -7.51 -5.16
C VAL A 3 -80.40 -8.67 -5.54
N SER A 4 -81.03 -9.70 -6.09
CA SER A 4 -80.49 -11.02 -6.39
C SER A 4 -79.72 -11.09 -7.72
N ARG A 5 -78.88 -12.13 -7.80
CA ARG A 5 -78.00 -12.57 -8.90
C ARG A 5 -78.69 -12.63 -10.28
N ARG A 6 -78.16 -11.91 -11.27
CA ARG A 6 -78.21 -12.26 -12.70
C ARG A 6 -77.17 -11.43 -13.48
N GLY A 7 -76.38 -12.09 -14.32
CA GLY A 7 -75.54 -11.45 -15.33
C GLY A 7 -74.13 -12.03 -15.44
N PHE A 8 -74.00 -13.27 -15.88
CA PHE A 8 -72.73 -13.84 -16.35
C PHE A 8 -72.92 -14.24 -17.82
N LEU A 9 -71.99 -13.77 -18.67
CA LEU A 9 -71.73 -14.08 -20.10
C LEU A 9 -72.22 -13.08 -21.18
N GLY A 10 -71.24 -12.62 -21.96
CA GLY A 10 -71.33 -11.94 -23.25
C GLY A 10 -70.82 -10.49 -23.20
N ALA A 11 -69.81 -10.01 -23.93
CA ALA A 11 -68.98 -10.59 -24.97
C ALA A 11 -67.69 -9.75 -25.13
N SER A 12 -66.59 -10.46 -25.39
CA SER A 12 -65.41 -10.12 -26.19
C SER A 12 -65.34 -8.77 -26.94
N GLY A 13 -64.19 -8.08 -26.78
CA GLY A 13 -63.61 -7.28 -27.87
C GLY A 13 -62.85 -6.01 -27.47
N ALA A 14 -61.61 -6.11 -26.96
CA ALA A 14 -60.58 -5.09 -27.18
C ALA A 14 -59.19 -5.65 -26.81
N LEU A 15 -58.34 -5.80 -27.82
CA LEU A 15 -56.93 -6.16 -27.69
C LEU A 15 -56.12 -5.05 -26.99
N ALA A 16 -55.22 -5.53 -26.13
CA ALA A 16 -53.84 -5.07 -25.92
C ALA A 16 -53.53 -3.57 -25.89
N LEU A 17 -53.25 -3.07 -24.67
CA LEU A 17 -52.10 -2.21 -24.36
C LEU A 17 -51.84 -2.35 -22.85
N VAL A 18 -51.14 -3.42 -22.45
CA VAL A 18 -50.58 -3.50 -21.09
C VAL A 18 -49.38 -2.58 -21.08
N SER A 19 -49.57 -1.41 -20.46
CA SER A 19 -48.51 -0.47 -20.15
C SER A 19 -47.44 -1.17 -19.30
N ALA A 20 -46.28 -1.38 -19.90
CA ALA A 20 -45.05 -1.72 -19.20
C ALA A 20 -44.63 -0.53 -18.34
N GLY A 21 -45.08 -0.51 -17.09
CA GLY A 21 -44.75 0.54 -16.15
C GLY A 21 -44.90 0.03 -14.72
N ALA A 22 -43.77 0.00 -14.02
CA ALA A 22 -43.63 -0.29 -12.59
C ALA A 22 -43.54 -1.78 -12.17
N VAL A 23 -42.53 -2.48 -12.68
CA VAL A 23 -41.85 -3.56 -11.92
C VAL A 23 -40.34 -3.46 -12.16
N SER A 24 -39.67 -2.46 -11.58
CA SER A 24 -38.20 -2.30 -11.73
C SER A 24 -37.40 -2.28 -10.43
N GLY A 25 -38.03 -2.38 -9.25
CA GLY A 25 -37.31 -2.25 -7.97
C GLY A 25 -37.28 -3.47 -7.06
N ARG A 26 -38.17 -4.47 -7.26
CA ARG A 26 -38.36 -5.57 -6.29
C ARG A 26 -37.98 -6.96 -6.78
N VAL A 27 -37.57 -7.10 -8.05
CA VAL A 27 -37.08 -8.38 -8.61
C VAL A 27 -35.54 -8.48 -8.56
N GLN A 28 -34.81 -7.39 -8.29
CA GLN A 28 -33.33 -7.38 -8.24
C GLN A 28 -32.72 -7.81 -6.89
N ALA A 29 -33.52 -7.99 -5.84
CA ALA A 29 -33.03 -8.60 -4.60
C ALA A 29 -32.74 -10.11 -4.78
N ALA A 30 -33.27 -10.72 -5.84
CA ALA A 30 -32.79 -11.99 -6.34
C ALA A 30 -31.47 -11.75 -7.11
N SER A 31 -30.37 -11.89 -6.37
CA SER A 31 -28.98 -12.08 -6.81
C SER A 31 -28.02 -10.87 -6.79
N ILE A 32 -27.95 -10.10 -5.69
CA ILE A 32 -26.63 -9.52 -5.35
C ILE A 32 -25.67 -10.72 -5.12
N PRO A 33 -24.50 -10.78 -5.77
CA PRO A 33 -23.55 -11.87 -5.52
C PRO A 33 -23.14 -11.88 -4.04
N GLU A 34 -22.92 -13.06 -3.46
CA GLU A 34 -22.40 -13.13 -2.10
C GLU A 34 -21.04 -12.42 -2.04
N ALA A 35 -20.83 -11.58 -1.02
CA ALA A 35 -19.53 -10.95 -0.81
C ALA A 35 -18.58 -11.96 -0.19
N ALA A 36 -17.60 -12.42 -0.96
CA ALA A 36 -16.47 -13.15 -0.41
C ALA A 36 -15.77 -12.27 0.65
N THR A 37 -15.25 -12.89 1.71
CA THR A 37 -14.47 -12.22 2.75
C THR A 37 -13.21 -13.02 3.05
N MET A 38 -12.14 -12.32 3.40
CA MET A 38 -10.87 -12.91 3.78
C MET A 38 -10.39 -12.22 5.05
N LYS A 39 -10.09 -12.97 6.11
CA LYS A 39 -9.58 -12.42 7.37
C LYS A 39 -8.07 -12.55 7.52
N GLU A 40 -7.49 -13.53 6.83
CA GLU A 40 -6.07 -13.82 6.89
C GLU A 40 -5.26 -12.70 6.23
N ALA A 41 -4.16 -12.31 6.87
CA ALA A 41 -3.25 -11.27 6.38
C ALA A 41 -2.09 -11.82 5.53
N THR A 42 -2.11 -13.10 5.20
CA THR A 42 -1.12 -13.75 4.34
C THR A 42 -1.45 -13.53 2.87
N MET A 43 -0.42 -13.42 2.04
CA MET A 43 -0.54 -13.31 0.60
C MET A 43 -1.27 -14.51 0.02
N GLN A 44 -2.39 -14.26 -0.66
CA GLN A 44 -3.15 -15.32 -1.33
C GLN A 44 -2.63 -15.55 -2.75
N PRO A 45 -2.70 -16.81 -3.25
CA PRO A 45 -2.39 -17.09 -4.65
C PRO A 45 -3.27 -16.28 -5.61
N PRO A 46 -2.74 -15.90 -6.79
CA PRO A 46 -3.50 -15.18 -7.79
C PRO A 46 -4.68 -16.01 -8.34
N LEU A 47 -5.76 -15.33 -8.73
CA LEU A 47 -6.92 -15.96 -9.36
C LEU A 47 -6.80 -15.93 -10.88
N PHE A 48 -6.43 -17.07 -11.47
CA PHE A 48 -6.35 -17.21 -12.92
C PHE A 48 -7.74 -17.21 -13.57
N PRO A 49 -7.92 -16.52 -14.70
CA PRO A 49 -9.18 -16.55 -15.43
C PRO A 49 -9.46 -17.97 -15.93
N THR A 50 -10.57 -18.55 -15.50
CA THR A 50 -11.06 -19.85 -15.99
C THR A 50 -11.91 -19.73 -17.25
N THR A 51 -12.39 -18.52 -17.54
CA THR A 51 -13.19 -18.14 -18.71
C THR A 51 -12.86 -16.69 -19.09
N GLY A 52 -13.11 -16.31 -20.36
CA GLY A 52 -12.82 -14.96 -20.87
C GLY A 52 -11.40 -14.80 -21.42
N PRO A 53 -10.93 -13.56 -21.64
CA PRO A 53 -9.59 -13.29 -22.14
C PRO A 53 -8.50 -13.75 -21.16
N ASP A 54 -7.40 -14.29 -21.69
CA ASP A 54 -6.19 -14.58 -20.90
C ASP A 54 -5.55 -13.29 -20.38
N TYR A 55 -4.94 -13.35 -19.21
CA TYR A 55 -4.06 -12.33 -18.67
C TYR A 55 -3.17 -12.95 -17.59
N GLN A 56 -2.01 -12.34 -17.31
CA GLN A 56 -1.22 -12.70 -16.13
C GLN A 56 -1.84 -12.02 -14.91
N PRO A 57 -2.47 -12.74 -13.97
CA PRO A 57 -3.06 -12.11 -12.82
C PRO A 57 -1.99 -11.56 -11.89
N VAL A 58 -2.39 -10.56 -11.12
CA VAL A 58 -1.52 -9.90 -10.15
C VAL A 58 -1.60 -10.55 -8.78
N VAL A 59 -0.46 -10.67 -8.11
CA VAL A 59 -0.34 -11.07 -6.70
C VAL A 59 -0.37 -9.84 -5.82
N THR A 60 -1.37 -9.75 -4.95
CA THR A 60 -1.50 -8.66 -3.98
C THR A 60 -0.74 -9.02 -2.71
N LEU A 61 0.31 -8.26 -2.39
CA LEU A 61 1.17 -8.56 -1.24
C LEU A 61 0.36 -8.55 0.06
N ASN A 62 0.40 -9.62 0.86
CA ASN A 62 -0.43 -9.76 2.07
C ASN A 62 -1.94 -9.49 1.83
N GLY A 63 -2.43 -9.76 0.62
CA GLY A 63 -3.82 -9.50 0.22
C GLY A 63 -4.32 -10.56 -0.76
N TRP A 64 -5.40 -10.23 -1.48
CA TRP A 64 -6.12 -11.19 -2.31
C TRP A 64 -6.92 -10.50 -3.43
N THR A 65 -7.27 -11.25 -4.47
CA THR A 65 -8.07 -10.77 -5.61
C THR A 65 -9.56 -10.94 -5.33
N ALA A 66 -10.35 -9.91 -5.66
CA ALA A 66 -11.80 -9.91 -5.53
C ALA A 66 -12.43 -10.95 -6.47
N PRO A 67 -13.16 -11.95 -5.94
CA PRO A 67 -13.90 -12.89 -6.77
C PRO A 67 -15.01 -12.18 -7.53
N TRP A 68 -15.32 -12.72 -8.70
CA TRP A 68 -16.34 -12.18 -9.59
C TRP A 68 -17.14 -13.29 -10.24
N ARG A 69 -18.29 -12.93 -10.80
CA ARG A 69 -19.10 -13.79 -11.67
C ARG A 69 -19.54 -13.03 -12.91
N MET A 70 -19.83 -13.75 -13.99
CA MET A 70 -20.50 -13.16 -15.15
C MET A 70 -22.02 -13.14 -14.95
N ASN A 71 -22.65 -12.04 -15.36
CA ASN A 71 -24.10 -11.91 -15.53
C ASN A 71 -24.40 -11.21 -16.87
N GLY A 72 -24.59 -12.02 -17.92
CA GLY A 72 -24.55 -11.52 -19.29
C GLY A 72 -23.18 -10.93 -19.62
N ASP A 73 -23.15 -9.71 -20.14
CA ASP A 73 -21.91 -8.99 -20.44
C ASP A 73 -21.23 -8.36 -19.20
N TRP A 74 -21.86 -8.42 -18.03
CA TRP A 74 -21.37 -7.77 -16.83
C TRP A 74 -20.48 -8.70 -16.00
N LYS A 75 -19.27 -8.24 -15.71
CA LYS A 75 -18.40 -8.80 -14.67
C LYS A 75 -18.80 -8.21 -13.33
N GLU A 76 -19.44 -9.02 -12.50
CA GLU A 76 -20.03 -8.58 -11.23
C GLU A 76 -19.10 -8.82 -10.04
N PHE A 77 -18.93 -7.79 -9.21
CA PHE A 77 -18.18 -7.82 -7.95
C PHE A 77 -19.06 -7.35 -6.80
N HIS A 78 -18.77 -7.78 -5.57
CA HIS A 78 -19.43 -7.25 -4.37
C HIS A 78 -18.39 -6.84 -3.33
N LEU A 79 -18.35 -5.55 -3.05
CA LEU A 79 -17.56 -4.95 -1.98
C LEU A 79 -18.45 -4.65 -0.77
N VAL A 80 -17.92 -4.90 0.42
CA VAL A 80 -18.58 -4.61 1.69
C VAL A 80 -17.66 -3.73 2.52
N ALA A 81 -18.00 -2.45 2.66
CA ALA A 81 -17.29 -1.55 3.57
C ALA A 81 -17.64 -1.88 5.01
N GLU A 82 -16.68 -2.25 5.85
CA GLU A 82 -16.92 -2.71 7.22
C GLU A 82 -15.73 -2.48 8.15
N PRO A 83 -15.95 -2.44 9.48
CA PRO A 83 -14.86 -2.53 10.44
C PRO A 83 -14.11 -3.86 10.32
N VAL A 84 -12.78 -3.81 10.37
CA VAL A 84 -11.88 -4.96 10.23
C VAL A 84 -10.81 -4.95 11.31
N VAL A 85 -10.29 -6.12 11.66
CA VAL A 85 -9.11 -6.27 12.51
C VAL A 85 -7.97 -6.72 11.61
N ARG A 86 -6.85 -5.99 11.64
CA ARG A 86 -5.69 -6.24 10.79
C ARG A 86 -4.46 -6.41 11.67
N GLU A 87 -3.77 -7.53 11.56
CA GLU A 87 -2.43 -7.64 12.11
C GLU A 87 -1.47 -6.81 11.23
N ILE A 88 -0.79 -5.83 11.80
CA ILE A 88 0.21 -5.00 11.11
C ILE A 88 1.53 -5.77 10.97
N ALA A 89 1.98 -6.38 12.06
CA ALA A 89 3.07 -7.36 12.08
C ALA A 89 2.88 -8.27 13.30
N PRO A 90 3.65 -9.38 13.42
CA PRO A 90 3.52 -10.29 14.56
C PRO A 90 3.50 -9.55 15.90
N GLY A 91 2.40 -9.69 16.65
CA GLY A 91 2.22 -9.05 17.96
C GLY A 91 1.62 -7.65 17.96
N MET A 92 1.30 -7.06 16.80
CA MET A 92 0.57 -5.79 16.69
C MET A 92 -0.64 -5.91 15.77
N VAL A 93 -1.83 -5.63 16.30
CA VAL A 93 -3.11 -5.54 15.60
C VAL A 93 -3.65 -4.11 15.61
N ALA A 94 -4.35 -3.76 14.53
CA ALA A 94 -5.05 -2.50 14.37
C ALA A 94 -6.53 -2.77 14.07
N HIS A 95 -7.40 -2.00 14.71
CA HIS A 95 -8.82 -1.92 14.41
C HIS A 95 -9.00 -0.84 13.34
N LEU A 96 -9.24 -1.29 12.13
CA LEU A 96 -9.29 -0.48 10.92
C LEU A 96 -10.69 -0.55 10.31
N TRP A 97 -10.90 0.21 9.25
CA TRP A 97 -12.02 0.01 8.34
C TRP A 97 -11.49 -0.43 6.99
N GLY A 98 -12.25 -1.26 6.29
CA GLY A 98 -11.78 -1.86 5.06
C GLY A 98 -12.91 -2.41 4.22
N TYR A 99 -12.56 -3.28 3.28
CA TYR A 99 -13.51 -3.95 2.42
C TYR A 99 -13.36 -5.46 2.51
N ASN A 100 -14.48 -6.17 2.65
CA ASN A 100 -14.54 -7.64 2.59
C ASN A 100 -13.64 -8.32 3.63
N GLY A 101 -13.55 -7.76 4.84
CA GLY A 101 -12.75 -8.30 5.93
C GLY A 101 -11.27 -7.90 5.96
N GLN A 102 -10.77 -7.08 5.01
CA GLN A 102 -9.39 -6.59 5.02
C GLN A 102 -9.24 -5.08 4.82
N SER A 103 -8.12 -4.55 5.29
CA SER A 103 -7.59 -3.23 4.94
C SER A 103 -6.14 -3.43 4.46
N PRO A 104 -5.80 -3.01 3.23
CA PRO A 104 -6.70 -2.66 2.14
C PRO A 104 -7.68 -3.79 1.77
N GLY A 105 -8.73 -3.44 1.03
CA GLY A 105 -9.66 -4.39 0.44
C GLY A 105 -9.06 -5.20 -0.71
N PRO A 106 -9.82 -6.16 -1.25
CA PRO A 106 -9.35 -7.03 -2.32
C PRO A 106 -9.04 -6.28 -3.62
N THR A 107 -8.04 -6.76 -4.35
CA THR A 107 -7.72 -6.22 -5.68
C THR A 107 -8.78 -6.64 -6.69
N ILE A 108 -9.40 -5.66 -7.35
CA ILE A 108 -10.31 -5.90 -8.46
C ILE A 108 -9.48 -6.10 -9.72
N GLU A 109 -9.68 -7.24 -10.41
CA GLU A 109 -9.01 -7.52 -11.69
C GLU A 109 -10.03 -7.66 -12.82
N ALA A 110 -9.80 -6.95 -13.92
CA ALA A 110 -10.62 -7.01 -15.12
C ALA A 110 -9.78 -6.75 -16.37
N VAL A 111 -10.37 -6.93 -17.55
CA VAL A 111 -9.70 -6.69 -18.84
C VAL A 111 -10.26 -5.42 -19.49
N GLU A 112 -9.41 -4.67 -20.17
CA GLU A 112 -9.82 -3.50 -20.94
C GLU A 112 -10.97 -3.84 -21.91
N GLY A 113 -12.06 -3.09 -21.81
CA GLY A 113 -13.31 -3.31 -22.54
C GLY A 113 -14.40 -4.04 -21.76
N ASP A 114 -14.08 -4.68 -20.63
CA ASP A 114 -15.08 -5.33 -19.77
C ASP A 114 -16.11 -4.31 -19.26
N LYS A 115 -17.38 -4.72 -19.20
CA LYS A 115 -18.42 -4.01 -18.45
C LYS A 115 -18.39 -4.52 -17.02
N VAL A 116 -18.16 -3.65 -16.04
CA VAL A 116 -18.11 -4.01 -14.62
C VAL A 116 -19.34 -3.50 -13.89
N ARG A 117 -19.91 -4.36 -13.05
CA ARG A 117 -20.99 -4.00 -12.12
C ARG A 117 -20.53 -4.30 -10.71
N ILE A 118 -20.40 -3.27 -9.89
CA ILE A 118 -19.85 -3.39 -8.54
C ILE A 118 -20.92 -3.02 -7.53
N PHE A 119 -21.35 -4.00 -6.76
CA PHE A 119 -22.23 -3.80 -5.62
C PHE A 119 -21.40 -3.36 -4.43
N VAL A 120 -21.79 -2.27 -3.77
CA VAL A 120 -21.08 -1.73 -2.59
C VAL A 120 -22.06 -1.65 -1.44
N THR A 121 -21.91 -2.55 -0.47
CA THR A 121 -22.71 -2.58 0.75
C THR A 121 -21.98 -1.88 1.88
N ASN A 122 -22.64 -0.91 2.52
CA ASN A 122 -22.07 -0.20 3.64
C ASN A 122 -22.49 -0.84 4.99
N ARG A 123 -21.52 -1.36 5.76
CA ARG A 123 -21.68 -1.84 7.14
C ARG A 123 -20.92 -1.00 8.16
N LEU A 124 -20.38 0.15 7.76
CA LEU A 124 -19.78 1.12 8.66
C LEU A 124 -20.83 1.78 9.56
N PRO A 125 -20.41 2.35 10.71
CA PRO A 125 -21.32 3.13 11.57
C PRO A 125 -21.78 4.45 10.92
N GLU A 126 -21.16 4.84 9.81
CA GLU A 126 -21.46 6.08 9.10
C GLU A 126 -21.63 5.90 7.59
N HIS A 127 -21.87 7.01 6.89
CA HIS A 127 -22.09 6.99 5.45
C HIS A 127 -20.77 6.85 4.69
N THR A 128 -20.80 6.28 3.49
CA THR A 128 -19.60 6.10 2.66
C THR A 128 -19.92 6.30 1.18
N THR A 129 -18.89 6.27 0.35
CA THR A 129 -18.94 6.13 -1.12
C THR A 129 -17.67 5.38 -1.57
N ILE A 130 -17.54 5.06 -2.86
CA ILE A 130 -16.27 4.59 -3.42
C ILE A 130 -15.98 5.37 -4.70
N HIS A 131 -14.85 6.06 -4.73
CA HIS A 131 -14.26 6.63 -5.92
C HIS A 131 -13.29 5.64 -6.59
N TRP A 132 -13.32 5.62 -7.92
CA TRP A 132 -12.55 4.70 -8.77
C TRP A 132 -11.36 5.45 -9.38
N HIS A 133 -10.35 5.71 -8.56
CA HIS A 133 -9.23 6.58 -8.88
C HIS A 133 -8.52 6.21 -10.20
N GLY A 134 -8.55 7.13 -11.15
CA GLY A 134 -7.91 7.01 -12.46
C GLY A 134 -8.75 6.30 -13.54
N GLN A 135 -9.96 5.83 -13.20
CA GLN A 135 -10.90 5.29 -14.17
C GLN A 135 -11.58 6.39 -15.00
N ILE A 136 -11.83 6.10 -16.27
CA ILE A 136 -12.62 6.97 -17.17
C ILE A 136 -14.03 6.39 -17.26
N LEU A 137 -14.96 6.98 -16.52
CA LEU A 137 -16.31 6.47 -16.29
C LEU A 137 -17.39 7.56 -16.48
N PRO A 138 -18.69 7.21 -16.58
CA PRO A 138 -19.77 8.18 -16.55
C PRO A 138 -19.75 8.98 -15.24
N ASN A 139 -19.93 10.29 -15.30
CA ASN A 139 -19.78 11.18 -14.14
C ASN A 139 -20.59 10.72 -12.91
N GLY A 140 -21.84 10.25 -13.08
CA GLY A 140 -22.66 9.76 -11.97
C GLY A 140 -22.21 8.45 -11.30
N MET A 141 -21.16 7.80 -11.82
CA MET A 141 -20.55 6.57 -11.27
C MET A 141 -19.22 6.86 -10.57
N ASP A 142 -18.87 8.13 -10.41
CA ASP A 142 -17.54 8.56 -9.95
C ASP A 142 -17.33 8.44 -8.44
N GLY A 143 -18.39 8.37 -7.63
CA GLY A 143 -18.23 8.08 -6.21
C GLY A 143 -18.03 9.26 -5.28
N VAL A 144 -18.20 10.50 -5.73
CA VAL A 144 -18.01 11.69 -4.89
C VAL A 144 -19.33 12.05 -4.21
N GLY A 145 -19.39 11.85 -2.90
CA GLY A 145 -20.57 12.08 -2.09
C GLY A 145 -21.04 13.54 -2.14
N GLY A 146 -22.30 13.76 -2.51
CA GLY A 146 -22.89 15.10 -2.63
C GLY A 146 -22.57 15.84 -3.93
N LEU A 147 -21.61 15.37 -4.73
CA LEU A 147 -21.27 15.94 -6.04
C LEU A 147 -21.81 15.08 -7.19
N THR A 148 -21.33 13.84 -7.28
CA THR A 148 -21.65 12.93 -8.40
C THR A 148 -22.67 11.86 -8.01
N GLN A 149 -22.87 11.63 -6.71
CA GLN A 149 -23.92 10.74 -6.19
C GLN A 149 -24.38 11.10 -4.77
N PRO A 150 -25.52 10.56 -4.30
CA PRO A 150 -25.84 10.51 -2.88
C PRO A 150 -24.87 9.59 -2.10
N HIS A 151 -24.68 9.87 -0.82
CA HIS A 151 -23.93 9.00 0.09
C HIS A 151 -24.63 7.65 0.30
N ILE A 152 -23.86 6.57 0.39
CA ILE A 152 -24.32 5.24 0.77
C ILE A 152 -24.53 5.22 2.29
N LYS A 153 -25.78 5.26 2.74
CA LYS A 153 -26.11 5.21 4.17
C LYS A 153 -25.80 3.83 4.78
N PRO A 154 -25.58 3.73 6.12
CA PRO A 154 -25.41 2.45 6.79
C PRO A 154 -26.50 1.43 6.43
N GLY A 155 -26.09 0.20 6.18
CA GLY A 155 -26.96 -0.91 5.79
C GLY A 155 -27.52 -0.82 4.37
N LYS A 156 -27.09 0.14 3.55
CA LYS A 156 -27.52 0.28 2.14
C LYS A 156 -26.45 -0.24 1.18
N THR A 157 -26.94 -0.67 0.02
CA THR A 157 -26.11 -1.13 -1.09
C THR A 157 -26.34 -0.22 -2.29
N PHE A 158 -25.25 0.30 -2.88
CA PHE A 158 -25.27 1.02 -4.15
C PHE A 158 -24.63 0.15 -5.24
N VAL A 159 -24.93 0.47 -6.50
CA VAL A 159 -24.41 -0.26 -7.66
C VAL A 159 -23.69 0.72 -8.58
N TYR A 160 -22.45 0.40 -8.93
CA TYR A 160 -21.65 1.14 -9.91
C TYR A 160 -21.56 0.32 -11.18
N GLU A 161 -21.87 0.94 -12.33
CA GLU A 161 -21.88 0.27 -13.62
C GLU A 161 -21.15 1.11 -14.68
N PHE A 162 -20.06 0.59 -15.21
CA PHE A 162 -19.31 1.25 -16.28
C PHE A 162 -18.49 0.27 -17.10
N GLN A 163 -18.03 0.72 -18.28
CA GLN A 163 -17.10 -0.02 -19.12
C GLN A 163 -15.68 0.48 -18.90
N LEU A 164 -14.73 -0.44 -18.79
CA LEU A 164 -13.31 -0.14 -18.64
C LEU A 164 -12.72 0.31 -19.97
N ARG A 165 -12.24 1.55 -20.03
CA ARG A 165 -11.79 2.19 -21.28
C ARG A 165 -10.29 2.08 -21.56
N LYS A 166 -9.48 1.80 -20.53
CA LYS A 166 -8.03 1.68 -20.65
C LYS A 166 -7.48 0.67 -19.64
N SER A 167 -6.44 -0.05 -20.05
CA SER A 167 -5.62 -0.86 -19.15
C SER A 167 -4.65 -0.02 -18.31
N GLY A 168 -4.23 -0.54 -17.16
CA GLY A 168 -3.33 0.13 -16.23
C GLY A 168 -3.50 -0.33 -14.79
N THR A 169 -2.78 0.35 -13.89
CA THR A 169 -2.88 0.18 -12.43
C THR A 169 -3.71 1.32 -11.86
N PHE A 170 -4.78 1.01 -11.16
CA PHE A 170 -5.70 1.98 -10.55
C PHE A 170 -5.99 1.60 -9.10
N MET A 171 -6.67 2.47 -8.38
CA MET A 171 -7.07 2.22 -7.00
C MET A 171 -8.52 2.61 -6.79
N TYR A 172 -9.10 2.17 -5.68
CA TYR A 172 -10.39 2.63 -5.23
C TYR A 172 -10.30 3.00 -3.76
N HIS A 173 -11.01 4.04 -3.37
CA HIS A 173 -11.00 4.56 -2.01
C HIS A 173 -12.28 5.38 -1.77
N PRO A 174 -12.69 5.59 -0.52
CA PRO A 174 -13.87 6.40 -0.24
C PRO A 174 -13.64 7.86 -0.62
N HIS A 175 -14.73 8.53 -0.96
CA HIS A 175 -14.79 9.97 -1.16
C HIS A 175 -15.96 10.54 -0.34
N ALA A 176 -16.03 10.06 0.90
CA ALA A 176 -16.99 10.39 1.95
C ALA A 176 -16.25 10.26 3.28
N ASP A 177 -16.38 11.26 4.15
CA ASP A 177 -15.56 11.44 5.36
C ASP A 177 -14.10 10.98 5.17
N GLU A 178 -13.46 11.54 4.14
CA GLU A 178 -12.15 11.08 3.66
C GLU A 178 -11.09 11.11 4.77
N MET A 179 -11.16 12.12 5.66
CA MET A 179 -10.29 12.21 6.82
C MET A 179 -10.34 10.94 7.68
N VAL A 180 -11.54 10.50 8.08
CA VAL A 180 -11.68 9.32 8.94
C VAL A 180 -11.45 8.04 8.15
N GLN A 181 -12.11 7.88 7.00
CA GLN A 181 -12.13 6.60 6.30
C GLN A 181 -10.77 6.25 5.70
N MET A 182 -10.01 7.23 5.20
CA MET A 182 -8.65 7.01 4.72
C MET A 182 -7.68 6.73 5.86
N ALA A 183 -7.75 7.49 6.96
CA ALA A 183 -6.91 7.27 8.14
C ALA A 183 -7.18 5.91 8.81
N MET A 184 -8.41 5.39 8.67
CA MET A 184 -8.79 4.05 9.10
C MET A 184 -8.39 2.95 8.10
N GLY A 185 -7.78 3.29 6.96
CA GLY A 185 -7.21 2.31 6.02
C GLY A 185 -8.14 1.84 4.90
N MET A 186 -9.22 2.55 4.59
CA MET A 186 -10.15 2.14 3.54
C MET A 186 -9.61 2.46 2.14
N MET A 187 -9.10 1.45 1.44
CA MET A 187 -8.65 1.55 0.06
C MET A 187 -8.51 0.15 -0.56
N GLY A 188 -8.23 0.05 -1.85
CA GLY A 188 -7.83 -1.18 -2.52
C GLY A 188 -7.40 -0.94 -3.96
N PHE A 189 -6.88 -1.96 -4.64
CA PHE A 189 -6.47 -1.84 -6.04
C PHE A 189 -7.58 -2.18 -7.02
N PHE A 190 -7.45 -1.58 -8.20
CA PHE A 190 -8.17 -1.95 -9.39
C PHE A 190 -7.16 -2.10 -10.54
N VAL A 191 -6.87 -3.33 -10.95
CA VAL A 191 -5.97 -3.60 -12.07
C VAL A 191 -6.79 -3.94 -13.31
N VAL A 192 -6.56 -3.18 -14.39
CA VAL A 192 -7.16 -3.44 -15.69
C VAL A 192 -6.08 -3.97 -16.61
N HIS A 193 -6.19 -5.25 -16.96
CA HIS A 193 -5.27 -5.93 -17.87
C HIS A 193 -5.50 -5.48 -19.32
N PRO A 194 -4.43 -5.40 -20.14
CA PRO A 194 -4.56 -5.09 -21.57
C PRO A 194 -5.47 -6.09 -22.28
N LYS A 195 -6.26 -5.59 -23.23
CA LYS A 195 -7.11 -6.46 -24.07
C LYS A 195 -6.29 -7.44 -24.91
N ASP A 196 -5.10 -7.02 -25.36
CA ASP A 196 -4.12 -7.90 -25.99
C ASP A 196 -3.25 -8.54 -24.90
N PRO A 197 -3.36 -9.86 -24.65
CA PRO A 197 -2.62 -10.55 -23.59
C PRO A 197 -1.11 -10.63 -23.84
N SER A 198 -0.63 -10.28 -25.05
CA SER A 198 0.80 -10.20 -25.36
C SER A 198 1.38 -8.83 -25.02
N PHE A 199 0.56 -7.79 -24.97
CA PHE A 199 0.99 -6.44 -24.67
C PHE A 199 1.50 -6.37 -23.22
N ARG A 200 2.75 -5.95 -23.05
CA ARG A 200 3.38 -5.73 -21.73
C ARG A 200 3.36 -6.98 -20.84
N ARG A 201 3.35 -8.18 -21.43
CA ARG A 201 3.30 -9.46 -20.71
C ARG A 201 4.55 -9.68 -19.85
N VAL A 202 4.32 -10.13 -18.63
CA VAL A 202 5.32 -10.52 -17.62
C VAL A 202 5.00 -11.92 -17.10
N ASP A 203 5.95 -12.52 -16.39
CA ASP A 203 5.81 -13.84 -15.78
C ASP A 203 5.32 -13.74 -14.33
N ARG A 204 5.72 -12.68 -13.61
CA ARG A 204 5.28 -12.35 -12.26
C ARG A 204 4.79 -10.91 -12.22
N ASP A 205 3.64 -10.68 -11.60
CA ASP A 205 3.07 -9.34 -11.43
C ASP A 205 2.64 -9.17 -9.97
N PHE A 206 3.19 -8.18 -9.26
CA PHE A 206 2.92 -7.91 -7.85
C PHE A 206 2.31 -6.53 -7.67
N VAL A 207 1.46 -6.36 -6.65
CA VAL A 207 0.87 -5.07 -6.31
C VAL A 207 0.75 -4.83 -4.81
N PHE A 208 1.05 -3.61 -4.35
CA PHE A 208 0.85 -3.18 -2.95
C PHE A 208 0.62 -1.67 -2.80
N LEU A 209 -0.25 -1.28 -1.87
CA LEU A 209 -0.58 0.11 -1.53
C LEU A 209 0.32 0.56 -0.39
N LEU A 210 0.69 1.83 -0.45
CA LEU A 210 1.39 2.50 0.63
C LEU A 210 0.36 3.09 1.59
N ASN A 211 0.53 2.76 2.88
CA ASN A 211 -0.34 3.17 3.97
C ASN A 211 0.48 3.83 5.08
N ALA A 212 -0.15 4.74 5.81
CA ALA A 212 0.44 5.43 6.96
C ALA A 212 -0.57 5.49 8.10
N TYR A 213 -0.11 5.28 9.32
CA TYR A 213 -0.94 5.35 10.52
C TYR A 213 -0.23 6.10 11.63
N ASP A 214 -1.02 6.72 12.49
CA ASP A 214 -0.60 7.22 13.79
C ASP A 214 -1.31 6.37 14.84
N ILE A 215 -0.62 5.36 15.37
CA ILE A 215 -1.14 4.47 16.42
C ILE A 215 -0.26 4.64 17.63
N GLU A 216 -0.84 5.14 18.72
CA GLU A 216 -0.14 5.30 19.98
C GLU A 216 0.29 3.93 20.53
N PRO A 217 1.50 3.78 21.10
CA PRO A 217 1.91 2.53 21.76
C PRO A 217 0.85 2.06 22.78
N GLY A 218 0.45 0.78 22.72
CA GLY A 218 -0.65 0.25 23.54
C GLY A 218 -2.05 0.40 22.94
N ALA A 219 -2.23 1.26 21.94
CA ALA A 219 -3.51 1.51 21.31
C ALA A 219 -3.75 0.57 20.11
N TYR A 220 -5.02 0.41 19.76
CA TYR A 220 -5.48 -0.46 18.67
C TYR A 220 -6.09 0.34 17.52
N VAL A 221 -6.48 1.60 17.75
CA VAL A 221 -7.18 2.44 16.78
C VAL A 221 -6.27 3.61 16.39
N PRO A 222 -6.14 3.94 15.09
CA PRO A 222 -5.39 5.11 14.66
C PRO A 222 -5.98 6.44 15.18
N LYS A 223 -5.10 7.43 15.38
CA LYS A 223 -5.48 8.83 15.55
C LYS A 223 -5.88 9.41 14.18
N VAL A 224 -7.18 9.38 13.89
CA VAL A 224 -7.71 9.72 12.57
C VAL A 224 -7.58 11.20 12.17
N ASN A 225 -7.28 12.08 13.12
CA ASN A 225 -7.09 13.51 12.87
C ASN A 225 -5.63 13.88 12.56
N THR A 226 -4.71 12.92 12.62
CA THR A 226 -3.30 13.14 12.29
C THR A 226 -3.14 13.11 10.77
N MET A 227 -2.74 14.25 10.19
CA MET A 227 -2.67 14.39 8.74
C MET A 227 -1.24 14.33 8.18
N LEU A 228 -0.22 14.63 8.97
CA LEU A 228 1.17 14.74 8.47
C LEU A 228 2.22 14.11 9.39
N ASP A 229 1.83 13.66 10.58
CA ASP A 229 2.75 13.23 11.64
C ASP A 229 2.58 11.74 11.98
N PHE A 230 2.59 10.90 10.96
CA PHE A 230 2.39 9.46 11.09
C PHE A 230 3.61 8.80 11.74
N ASN A 231 3.37 7.80 12.59
CA ASN A 231 4.42 7.06 13.27
C ASN A 231 4.66 5.66 12.70
N LEU A 232 3.76 5.17 11.83
CA LEU A 232 3.83 3.84 11.22
C LEU A 232 3.61 3.92 9.71
N TRP A 233 4.49 3.24 8.97
CA TRP A 233 4.46 3.19 7.51
C TRP A 233 4.42 1.73 7.06
N THR A 234 3.47 1.43 6.17
CA THR A 234 3.08 0.05 5.88
C THR A 234 2.82 -0.17 4.40
N TRP A 235 2.96 -1.42 3.94
CA TRP A 235 2.45 -1.89 2.66
C TRP A 235 1.24 -2.75 2.89
N ASN A 236 0.11 -2.42 2.27
CA ASN A 236 -1.16 -3.12 2.50
C ASN A 236 -1.47 -3.34 3.99
N SER A 237 -1.30 -2.27 4.78
CA SER A 237 -1.47 -2.29 6.24
C SER A 237 -0.65 -3.36 6.95
N ARG A 238 0.54 -3.68 6.42
CA ARG A 238 1.56 -4.54 7.03
C ARG A 238 2.88 -3.80 7.15
N ALA A 239 3.59 -4.05 8.24
CA ALA A 239 4.96 -3.57 8.44
C ALA A 239 5.90 -4.78 8.54
N PHE A 240 7.12 -4.67 8.03
CA PHE A 240 8.15 -5.69 8.24
C PHE A 240 8.37 -5.93 9.75
N PRO A 241 8.47 -7.19 10.23
CA PRO A 241 8.63 -8.44 9.48
C PRO A 241 7.34 -9.14 9.03
N GLY A 242 6.18 -8.47 9.11
CA GLY A 242 4.90 -9.01 8.67
C GLY A 242 4.63 -8.92 7.16
N ILE A 243 5.48 -8.23 6.40
CA ILE A 243 5.34 -8.14 4.94
C ILE A 243 5.92 -9.41 4.30
N ASP A 244 5.13 -10.08 3.46
CA ASP A 244 5.56 -11.29 2.76
C ASP A 244 6.66 -10.95 1.72
N PRO A 245 7.58 -11.89 1.42
CA PRO A 245 8.59 -11.67 0.38
C PRO A 245 7.99 -11.75 -1.03
N LEU A 246 8.64 -11.09 -1.98
CA LEU A 246 8.32 -11.21 -3.40
C LEU A 246 9.18 -12.34 -3.99
N VAL A 247 8.58 -13.53 -4.12
CA VAL A 247 9.29 -14.73 -4.61
C VAL A 247 9.19 -14.84 -6.12
N VAL A 248 10.33 -14.95 -6.80
CA VAL A 248 10.42 -15.01 -8.27
C VAL A 248 11.48 -16.01 -8.74
N GLY A 249 11.24 -16.63 -9.89
CA GLY A 249 12.19 -17.54 -10.54
C GLY A 249 13.28 -16.78 -11.28
N LYS A 250 14.48 -17.36 -11.33
CA LYS A 250 15.58 -16.83 -12.15
C LYS A 250 15.15 -16.80 -13.63
N GLY A 251 15.28 -15.63 -14.25
CA GLY A 251 14.87 -15.37 -15.63
C GLY A 251 13.42 -14.90 -15.79
N ASP A 252 12.61 -14.86 -14.73
CA ASP A 252 11.26 -14.30 -14.79
C ASP A 252 11.31 -12.83 -15.22
N LYS A 253 10.41 -12.43 -16.12
CA LYS A 253 10.06 -11.00 -16.27
C LYS A 253 9.12 -10.64 -15.14
N VAL A 254 9.51 -9.69 -14.31
CA VAL A 254 8.78 -9.32 -13.11
C VAL A 254 8.27 -7.89 -13.25
N ARG A 255 7.01 -7.67 -12.90
CA ARG A 255 6.43 -6.35 -12.70
C ARG A 255 6.09 -6.15 -11.23
N ILE A 256 6.44 -4.97 -10.72
CA ILE A 256 6.02 -4.51 -9.40
C ILE A 256 5.21 -3.23 -9.58
N ARG A 257 3.98 -3.24 -9.06
CA ARG A 257 3.03 -2.13 -9.09
C ARG A 257 2.80 -1.63 -7.68
N PHE A 258 2.67 -0.32 -7.53
CA PHE A 258 2.30 0.24 -6.24
C PHE A 258 1.61 1.59 -6.40
N GLY A 259 0.82 1.95 -5.40
CA GLY A 259 0.04 3.18 -5.35
C GLY A 259 0.20 3.86 -4.00
N ASN A 260 0.16 5.18 -4.00
CA ASN A 260 0.39 5.97 -2.80
C ASN A 260 -0.85 6.78 -2.42
N LEU A 261 -1.51 6.36 -1.34
CA LEU A 261 -2.62 7.08 -0.72
C LEU A 261 -2.25 7.67 0.65
N THR A 262 -0.96 7.78 0.95
CA THR A 262 -0.47 8.48 2.13
C THR A 262 -0.32 9.98 1.85
N MET A 263 -0.01 10.78 2.87
CA MET A 263 0.15 12.24 2.75
C MET A 263 1.58 12.69 2.40
N THR A 264 2.45 11.77 1.99
CA THR A 264 3.82 12.10 1.56
C THR A 264 4.27 11.22 0.40
N ASN A 265 5.27 11.65 -0.36
CA ASN A 265 5.85 10.83 -1.42
C ASN A 265 6.68 9.66 -0.87
N HIS A 266 6.85 8.60 -1.66
CA HIS A 266 7.65 7.43 -1.28
C HIS A 266 8.61 7.04 -2.40
N PRO A 267 9.93 7.20 -2.19
CA PRO A 267 10.94 6.64 -3.09
C PRO A 267 11.09 5.15 -2.82
N ILE A 268 10.55 4.29 -3.69
CA ILE A 268 10.72 2.83 -3.56
C ILE A 268 12.02 2.42 -4.25
N HIS A 269 12.96 1.89 -3.47
CA HIS A 269 14.27 1.43 -3.92
C HIS A 269 14.33 -0.09 -3.93
N MET A 270 14.90 -0.65 -4.99
CA MET A 270 15.14 -2.09 -5.14
C MET A 270 16.64 -2.34 -5.29
N HIS A 271 17.17 -3.25 -4.47
CA HIS A 271 18.57 -3.65 -4.51
C HIS A 271 18.82 -4.67 -5.62
N GLY A 272 20.07 -4.76 -6.07
CA GLY A 272 20.55 -5.81 -6.97
C GLY A 272 20.14 -5.67 -8.45
N TYR A 273 19.26 -4.72 -8.77
CA TYR A 273 18.71 -4.59 -10.12
C TYR A 273 18.53 -3.12 -10.51
N ASP A 274 18.83 -2.83 -11.77
CA ASP A 274 18.23 -1.72 -12.49
C ASP A 274 16.88 -2.20 -13.05
N PHE A 275 15.85 -1.36 -12.99
CA PHE A 275 14.53 -1.64 -13.55
C PHE A 275 14.07 -0.55 -14.51
N LYS A 276 13.09 -0.84 -15.35
CA LYS A 276 12.47 0.14 -16.25
C LYS A 276 11.11 0.57 -15.75
N VAL A 277 10.86 1.88 -15.67
CA VAL A 277 9.53 2.41 -15.37
C VAL A 277 8.59 2.17 -16.56
N SER A 278 7.57 1.34 -16.36
CA SER A 278 6.71 0.80 -17.43
C SER A 278 5.29 1.36 -17.42
N CYS A 279 4.82 1.87 -16.28
CA CYS A 279 3.49 2.44 -16.11
C CYS A 279 3.50 3.60 -15.09
N THR A 280 2.68 4.61 -15.34
CA THR A 280 2.35 5.68 -14.38
C THR A 280 0.85 5.68 -14.08
N ASP A 281 0.39 6.63 -13.27
CA ASP A 281 -1.02 6.98 -13.04
C ASP A 281 -1.78 7.37 -14.34
N GLY A 282 -1.06 7.86 -15.35
CA GLY A 282 -1.58 8.11 -16.69
C GLY A 282 -1.86 6.83 -17.49
N GLY A 283 -1.19 5.73 -17.17
CA GLY A 283 -1.23 4.45 -17.91
C GLY A 283 0.15 3.99 -18.36
N TRP A 284 0.19 3.13 -19.37
CA TRP A 284 1.44 2.55 -19.89
C TRP A 284 2.37 3.61 -20.50
N VAL A 285 3.64 3.59 -20.11
CA VAL A 285 4.68 4.38 -20.76
C VAL A 285 5.09 3.67 -22.06
N PRO A 286 5.21 4.36 -23.21
CA PRO A 286 5.75 3.75 -24.43
C PRO A 286 7.16 3.19 -24.21
N GLU A 287 7.52 2.07 -24.84
CA GLU A 287 8.84 1.41 -24.62
C GLU A 287 10.02 2.34 -24.89
N ALA A 288 9.91 3.18 -25.92
CA ALA A 288 10.94 4.17 -26.27
C ALA A 288 11.06 5.32 -25.28
N ALA A 289 10.07 5.51 -24.40
CA ALA A 289 10.04 6.54 -23.37
C ALA A 289 10.22 5.96 -21.96
N ALA A 290 10.23 4.65 -21.79
CA ALA A 290 10.54 3.99 -20.53
C ALA A 290 12.01 4.28 -20.17
N TRP A 291 12.27 4.60 -18.91
CA TRP A 291 13.60 4.97 -18.44
C TRP A 291 14.08 4.02 -17.33
N PRO A 292 15.40 3.79 -17.23
CA PRO A 292 15.98 2.97 -16.18
C PRO A 292 16.05 3.73 -14.85
N GLU A 293 15.85 3.01 -13.74
CA GLU A 293 15.97 3.50 -12.37
C GLU A 293 16.41 2.36 -11.44
N VAL A 294 16.91 2.72 -10.26
CA VAL A 294 17.03 1.81 -9.09
C VAL A 294 16.10 2.24 -7.95
N THR A 295 15.58 3.46 -8.03
CA THR A 295 14.66 4.04 -7.05
C THR A 295 13.63 4.86 -7.80
N ILE A 296 12.34 4.64 -7.51
CA ILE A 296 11.26 5.37 -8.16
C ILE A 296 10.39 6.08 -7.13
N ASP A 297 10.24 7.40 -7.29
CA ASP A 297 9.36 8.20 -6.44
C ASP A 297 7.90 8.08 -6.86
N CYS A 298 7.03 7.99 -5.85
CA CYS A 298 5.59 7.94 -6.01
C CYS A 298 4.93 8.99 -5.10
N ALA A 299 4.45 10.08 -5.69
CA ALA A 299 3.78 11.14 -4.96
C ALA A 299 2.36 10.74 -4.52
N VAL A 300 1.74 11.56 -3.68
CA VAL A 300 0.37 11.34 -3.21
C VAL A 300 -0.61 11.25 -4.38
N GLY A 301 -1.46 10.23 -4.38
CA GLY A 301 -2.43 9.95 -5.44
C GLY A 301 -1.84 9.26 -6.67
N GLN A 302 -0.53 9.02 -6.72
CA GLN A 302 0.09 8.41 -7.89
C GLN A 302 0.14 6.88 -7.81
N MET A 303 0.20 6.27 -8.99
CA MET A 303 0.56 4.88 -9.18
C MET A 303 1.84 4.78 -10.01
N ARG A 304 2.59 3.72 -9.77
CA ARG A 304 3.77 3.35 -10.54
C ARG A 304 3.78 1.86 -10.82
N ALA A 305 4.35 1.49 -11.96
CA ALA A 305 4.85 0.15 -12.17
C ALA A 305 6.22 0.19 -12.82
N PHE A 306 7.07 -0.74 -12.43
CA PHE A 306 8.34 -0.98 -13.08
C PHE A 306 8.54 -2.47 -13.36
N ASP A 307 9.35 -2.73 -14.38
CA ASP A 307 9.63 -4.07 -14.89
C ASP A 307 11.14 -4.35 -14.82
N PHE A 308 11.52 -5.56 -14.41
CA PHE A 308 12.90 -6.06 -14.47
C PHE A 308 12.92 -7.54 -14.87
N VAL A 309 14.10 -8.03 -15.25
CA VAL A 309 14.34 -9.47 -15.48
C VAL A 309 15.13 -10.00 -14.31
N ALA A 310 14.64 -11.04 -13.62
CA ALA A 310 15.26 -11.57 -12.41
C ALA A 310 16.45 -12.50 -12.72
N ASP A 311 17.56 -11.98 -13.25
CA ASP A 311 18.73 -12.76 -13.66
C ASP A 311 19.79 -12.98 -12.57
N HIS A 312 19.74 -12.22 -11.49
CA HIS A 312 20.64 -12.30 -10.33
C HIS A 312 19.97 -12.98 -9.12
N GLU A 313 20.37 -14.22 -8.84
CA GLU A 313 19.92 -14.95 -7.65
C GLU A 313 20.37 -14.26 -6.36
N GLY A 314 19.49 -14.27 -5.35
CA GLY A 314 19.77 -13.57 -4.10
C GLY A 314 18.53 -13.28 -3.29
N ASP A 315 18.77 -12.69 -2.13
CA ASP A 315 17.75 -12.03 -1.31
C ASP A 315 18.03 -10.53 -1.37
N TRP A 316 17.21 -9.82 -2.14
CA TRP A 316 17.41 -8.41 -2.45
C TRP A 316 16.40 -7.55 -1.70
N ALA A 317 16.88 -6.58 -0.93
CA ALA A 317 15.98 -5.66 -0.23
C ALA A 317 15.17 -4.82 -1.22
N ILE A 318 13.88 -4.62 -0.90
CA ILE A 318 13.03 -3.63 -1.53
C ILE A 318 12.34 -2.84 -0.43
N HIS A 319 12.45 -1.51 -0.47
CA HIS A 319 11.98 -0.69 0.63
C HIS A 319 11.71 0.77 0.22
N CYS A 320 10.95 1.48 1.05
CA CYS A 320 10.90 2.94 0.95
C CYS A 320 12.26 3.52 1.39
N HIS A 321 12.81 4.46 0.63
CA HIS A 321 14.14 5.03 0.87
C HIS A 321 14.10 6.28 1.77
N LYS A 322 12.96 6.55 2.40
CA LYS A 322 12.90 7.47 3.54
C LYS A 322 13.21 6.67 4.79
N SER A 323 14.34 6.94 5.44
CA SER A 323 14.78 6.17 6.62
C SER A 323 13.70 6.06 7.68
N HIS A 324 12.92 7.13 7.92
CA HIS A 324 11.79 7.11 8.86
C HIS A 324 10.75 6.01 8.55
N HIS A 325 10.51 5.73 7.26
CA HIS A 325 9.48 4.79 6.82
C HIS A 325 9.92 3.33 6.95
N THR A 326 11.21 3.09 7.19
CA THR A 326 11.79 1.75 7.36
C THR A 326 12.17 1.46 8.80
N MET A 327 11.45 2.02 9.78
CA MET A 327 11.86 1.94 11.19
C MET A 327 10.77 1.40 12.12
N ASN A 328 9.56 1.07 11.63
CA ASN A 328 8.34 0.82 12.44
C ASN A 328 7.91 2.03 13.27
N ALA A 329 7.28 1.80 14.43
CA ALA A 329 6.67 2.83 15.27
C ALA A 329 7.76 3.78 15.81
N MET A 330 7.81 4.98 15.24
CA MET A 330 8.77 6.00 15.64
C MET A 330 8.19 6.94 16.69
N GLY A 331 8.92 7.17 17.78
CA GLY A 331 8.64 8.25 18.72
C GLY A 331 9.31 9.54 18.27
N HIS A 332 8.55 10.58 17.94
CA HIS A 332 9.12 11.84 17.45
C HIS A 332 9.58 12.78 18.57
N ASP A 333 9.16 12.54 19.80
CA ASP A 333 9.47 13.39 20.97
C ASP A 333 10.69 12.91 21.78
N VAL A 334 11.43 11.92 21.29
CA VAL A 334 12.60 11.37 22.01
C VAL A 334 13.81 12.29 21.85
N ARG A 335 14.43 12.67 22.98
CA ARG A 335 15.62 13.53 22.99
C ARG A 335 16.86 12.81 22.44
N THR A 336 17.69 13.54 21.71
CA THR A 336 18.99 13.05 21.24
C THR A 336 20.04 13.11 22.35
N TYR A 337 20.74 11.99 22.58
CA TYR A 337 21.82 11.87 23.56
C TYR A 337 23.18 11.48 22.97
N ILE A 338 23.31 11.48 21.64
CA ILE A 338 24.55 11.10 20.95
C ILE A 338 25.73 11.92 21.47
N GLY A 339 26.78 11.23 21.94
CA GLY A 339 27.97 11.86 22.52
C GLY A 339 27.81 12.39 23.95
N ALA A 340 26.62 12.33 24.55
CA ALA A 340 26.42 12.72 25.94
C ALA A 340 27.01 11.68 26.90
N ASN A 341 27.74 12.15 27.92
CA ASN A 341 28.19 11.28 29.01
C ASN A 341 27.05 11.04 30.01
N LEU A 342 26.27 9.99 29.76
CA LEU A 342 25.15 9.62 30.63
C LEU A 342 25.56 8.85 31.89
N LYS A 343 26.86 8.56 32.14
CA LYS A 343 27.27 7.71 33.29
C LYS A 343 26.79 8.23 34.64
N GLN A 344 26.99 9.51 34.91
CA GLN A 344 26.57 10.10 36.19
C GLN A 344 25.04 10.18 36.31
N ALA A 345 24.36 10.55 35.22
CA ALA A 345 22.90 10.64 35.19
C ALA A 345 22.26 9.26 35.35
N ALA A 346 22.71 8.26 34.59
CA ALA A 346 22.26 6.88 34.68
C ALA A 346 22.49 6.29 36.07
N GLY A 347 23.65 6.56 36.70
CA GLY A 347 23.92 6.13 38.07
C GLY A 347 22.97 6.73 39.11
N LYS A 348 22.48 7.97 38.89
CA LYS A 348 21.44 8.58 39.75
C LYS A 348 20.06 8.00 39.45
N ILE A 349 19.71 7.83 38.18
CA ILE A 349 18.41 7.29 37.75
C ILE A 349 18.25 5.84 38.20
N ARG A 350 19.29 5.01 38.14
CA ARG A 350 19.27 3.62 38.62
C ARG A 350 18.97 3.48 40.11
N LYS A 351 19.18 4.52 40.92
CA LYS A 351 18.77 4.52 42.33
C LYS A 351 17.25 4.59 42.51
N LEU A 352 16.54 5.11 41.50
CA LEU A 352 15.08 5.24 41.46
C LEU A 352 14.43 4.15 40.60
N VAL A 353 15.08 3.80 39.49
CA VAL A 353 14.63 2.80 38.51
C VAL A 353 15.79 1.83 38.25
N PRO A 354 15.91 0.74 39.02
CA PRO A 354 17.07 -0.17 39.00
C PRO A 354 17.45 -0.67 37.60
N ASP A 355 16.47 -0.87 36.74
CA ASP A 355 16.63 -1.42 35.38
C ASP A 355 16.89 -0.35 34.30
N TYR A 356 17.12 0.91 34.68
CA TYR A 356 17.36 1.98 33.71
C TYR A 356 18.64 1.75 32.89
N MET A 357 18.48 1.71 31.58
CA MET A 357 19.58 1.66 30.62
C MET A 357 19.66 2.98 29.83
N PRO A 358 20.81 3.69 29.86
CA PRO A 358 20.99 4.89 29.05
C PRO A 358 21.07 4.52 27.57
N MET A 359 20.05 4.92 26.80
CA MET A 359 19.97 4.63 25.37
C MET A 359 20.45 5.80 24.50
N GLY A 360 20.91 5.49 23.29
CA GLY A 360 21.16 6.51 22.26
C GLY A 360 22.42 7.36 22.43
N ALA A 361 23.30 7.07 23.39
CA ALA A 361 24.55 7.82 23.56
C ALA A 361 25.65 7.43 22.55
N LYS A 362 25.62 6.19 22.06
CA LYS A 362 26.57 5.62 21.08
C LYS A 362 25.90 5.20 19.76
N GLY A 363 24.66 5.63 19.54
CA GLY A 363 23.78 5.09 18.50
C GLY A 363 22.68 4.19 19.09
N MET A 364 21.90 3.58 18.21
CA MET A 364 20.78 2.70 18.55
C MET A 364 20.96 1.25 18.09
N ALA A 365 22.11 0.89 17.50
CA ALA A 365 22.37 -0.47 17.00
C ALA A 365 22.25 -1.54 18.10
N ASP A 366 22.72 -1.26 19.32
CA ASP A 366 22.59 -2.16 20.46
C ASP A 366 21.12 -2.55 20.76
N MET A 367 20.13 -1.76 20.30
CA MET A 367 18.71 -2.05 20.43
C MET A 367 18.16 -3.06 19.41
N GLY A 368 18.91 -3.38 18.35
CA GLY A 368 18.51 -4.37 17.37
C GLY A 368 18.46 -5.80 17.94
N GLU A 369 19.24 -6.08 18.98
CA GLU A 369 19.32 -7.40 19.63
C GLU A 369 18.69 -7.42 21.03
N MET A 370 18.44 -6.26 21.64
CA MET A 370 17.89 -6.16 22.99
C MET A 370 16.36 -6.09 22.99
N GLU A 371 15.71 -7.11 23.55
CA GLU A 371 14.28 -7.08 23.86
C GLU A 371 14.03 -6.25 25.12
N MET A 372 13.51 -5.04 24.96
CA MET A 372 12.94 -4.28 26.07
C MET A 372 11.43 -4.55 26.17
N PRO A 373 10.86 -4.63 27.39
CA PRO A 373 9.42 -4.65 27.55
C PRO A 373 8.80 -3.38 26.93
N LEU A 374 7.97 -3.56 25.91
CA LEU A 374 7.14 -2.51 25.32
C LEU A 374 5.71 -2.67 25.84
N PRO A 375 4.88 -1.61 25.78
CA PRO A 375 3.44 -1.78 25.95
C PRO A 375 2.92 -2.83 24.97
N ASP A 376 1.91 -3.60 25.37
CA ASP A 376 1.22 -4.54 24.48
C ASP A 376 0.85 -3.85 23.16
N ASN A 377 0.77 -4.60 22.06
CA ASN A 377 0.35 -4.06 20.76
C ASN A 377 1.25 -2.92 20.20
N THR A 378 2.54 -2.95 20.51
CA THR A 378 3.51 -1.95 20.03
C THR A 378 4.60 -2.64 19.21
N LEU A 379 4.87 -2.15 18.00
CA LEU A 379 6.00 -2.62 17.21
C LEU A 379 7.31 -2.02 17.72
N PRO A 380 8.33 -2.85 18.01
CA PRO A 380 9.67 -2.32 18.25
C PRO A 380 10.19 -1.61 17.00
N MET A 381 11.05 -0.62 17.21
CA MET A 381 11.76 0.02 16.11
C MET A 381 12.74 -0.98 15.46
N MET A 382 12.91 -0.91 14.14
CA MET A 382 13.95 -1.67 13.41
C MET A 382 13.88 -3.19 13.63
N THR A 383 12.72 -3.81 13.43
CA THR A 383 12.52 -5.24 13.76
C THR A 383 12.65 -6.19 12.59
N GLY A 384 13.09 -7.41 12.91
CA GLY A 384 13.14 -8.53 11.99
C GLY A 384 14.55 -9.11 11.88
N PHE A 385 14.62 -10.38 11.52
CA PHE A 385 15.86 -11.14 11.45
C PHE A 385 16.05 -11.73 10.06
N ALA A 386 17.30 -11.77 9.61
CA ALA A 386 17.73 -12.44 8.40
C ALA A 386 18.91 -13.39 8.72
N GLN A 387 19.55 -13.92 7.68
CA GLN A 387 20.61 -14.93 7.81
C GLN A 387 21.85 -14.52 8.61
N PHE A 388 22.04 -13.22 8.89
CA PHE A 388 23.18 -12.68 9.65
C PHE A 388 22.80 -12.00 10.97
N GLY A 389 21.54 -12.09 11.41
CA GLY A 389 21.05 -11.43 12.62
C GLY A 389 19.98 -10.37 12.32
N PRO A 390 19.83 -9.34 13.17
CA PRO A 390 18.80 -8.31 12.99
C PRO A 390 19.04 -7.51 11.70
N VAL A 391 17.97 -7.18 10.99
CA VAL A 391 18.03 -6.42 9.72
C VAL A 391 18.21 -4.91 9.98
N GLU A 392 17.95 -4.45 11.21
CA GLU A 392 17.95 -3.04 11.62
C GLU A 392 17.03 -2.14 10.75
N MET A 393 16.06 -2.74 10.05
CA MET A 393 15.01 -2.07 9.29
C MET A 393 13.66 -2.69 9.64
N GLY A 394 12.59 -1.90 9.54
CA GLY A 394 11.20 -2.28 9.76
C GLY A 394 10.29 -1.61 8.73
N GLY A 395 9.00 -1.51 9.03
CA GLY A 395 8.05 -0.67 8.29
C GLY A 395 7.89 -1.09 6.83
N MET A 396 8.10 -0.15 5.91
CA MET A 396 8.03 -0.35 4.45
C MET A 396 9.28 -1.04 3.90
N PHE A 397 9.48 -2.30 4.28
CA PHE A 397 10.59 -3.14 3.84
C PHE A 397 10.11 -4.55 3.51
N SER A 398 10.65 -5.15 2.45
CA SER A 398 10.52 -6.58 2.17
C SER A 398 11.73 -7.06 1.37
N VAL A 399 11.71 -8.32 0.96
CA VAL A 399 12.78 -8.98 0.23
C VAL A 399 12.22 -9.56 -1.06
N VAL A 400 12.85 -9.22 -2.18
CA VAL A 400 12.71 -9.95 -3.45
C VAL A 400 13.62 -11.17 -3.40
N LYS A 401 13.03 -12.36 -3.37
CA LYS A 401 13.73 -13.64 -3.29
C LYS A 401 13.80 -14.26 -4.67
N VAL A 402 14.98 -14.25 -5.28
CA VAL A 402 15.23 -14.80 -6.62
C VAL A 402 15.88 -16.17 -6.50
N ARG A 403 15.31 -17.20 -7.12
CA ARG A 403 15.85 -18.57 -7.10
C ARG A 403 15.78 -19.26 -8.45
N GLU A 404 16.82 -20.02 -8.78
CA GLU A 404 16.77 -20.95 -9.89
C GLU A 404 15.80 -22.12 -9.63
N GLY A 405 15.13 -22.59 -10.69
CA GLY A 405 14.28 -23.79 -10.64
C GLY A 405 12.88 -23.62 -10.03
N LEU A 406 12.45 -22.40 -9.70
CA LEU A 406 11.06 -22.15 -9.29
C LEU A 406 10.12 -22.26 -10.50
N GLU A 407 8.98 -22.92 -10.28
CA GLU A 407 7.91 -22.97 -11.29
C GLU A 407 7.25 -21.59 -11.45
N ARG A 408 6.72 -21.30 -12.65
CA ARG A 408 6.15 -19.98 -13.05
C ARG A 408 5.13 -19.38 -12.08
N ASN A 409 4.44 -20.19 -11.28
CA ASN A 409 3.42 -19.75 -10.34
C ASN A 409 3.69 -20.21 -8.91
N ASP A 410 4.91 -20.64 -8.60
CA ASP A 410 5.31 -20.94 -7.22
C ASP A 410 5.71 -19.65 -6.51
N TYR A 411 4.98 -19.30 -5.44
CA TYR A 411 5.20 -18.11 -4.61
C TYR A 411 5.61 -18.49 -3.17
N LYS A 412 5.90 -19.77 -2.90
CA LYS A 412 6.30 -20.22 -1.57
C LYS A 412 7.66 -19.65 -1.21
N ASP A 413 7.82 -19.21 0.04
CA ASP A 413 9.11 -18.72 0.52
C ASP A 413 10.18 -19.84 0.45
N PRO A 414 11.24 -19.67 -0.36
CA PRO A 414 12.32 -20.65 -0.48
C PRO A 414 13.31 -20.63 0.70
N GLY A 415 13.07 -19.79 1.71
CA GLY A 415 14.00 -19.53 2.81
C GLY A 415 15.10 -18.54 2.43
N TRP A 416 16.15 -18.44 3.27
CA TRP A 416 17.26 -17.51 3.04
C TRP A 416 18.21 -17.97 1.93
N PHE A 417 18.70 -17.02 1.14
CA PHE A 417 19.65 -17.29 0.07
C PHE A 417 21.00 -17.75 0.64
N LYS A 418 21.52 -18.86 0.13
CA LYS A 418 22.84 -19.38 0.50
C LYS A 418 23.91 -18.68 -0.32
N ASN A 419 24.57 -17.70 0.28
CA ASN A 419 25.65 -16.96 -0.38
C ASN A 419 26.79 -17.89 -0.84
N PRO A 420 27.26 -17.76 -2.09
CA PRO A 420 28.42 -18.51 -2.57
C PRO A 420 29.69 -18.24 -1.72
N PRO A 421 30.63 -19.20 -1.65
CA PRO A 421 31.89 -18.99 -0.94
C PRO A 421 32.64 -17.77 -1.46
N GLY A 422 33.05 -16.88 -0.54
CA GLY A 422 33.83 -15.67 -0.87
C GLY A 422 32.99 -14.46 -1.33
N THR A 423 31.66 -14.54 -1.35
CA THR A 423 30.79 -13.41 -1.75
C THR A 423 30.19 -12.64 -0.57
N VAL A 424 30.53 -13.03 0.66
CA VAL A 424 30.12 -12.33 1.88
C VAL A 424 31.28 -11.43 2.32
N ALA A 425 30.97 -10.19 2.73
CA ALA A 425 31.95 -9.29 3.31
C ALA A 425 32.62 -9.94 4.53
N PHE A 426 33.91 -9.67 4.72
CA PHE A 426 34.69 -10.25 5.80
C PHE A 426 35.44 -9.15 6.57
N GLU A 427 35.77 -9.44 7.82
CA GLU A 427 36.57 -8.55 8.64
C GLU A 427 37.97 -8.38 8.02
N TRP A 428 38.40 -7.13 7.83
CA TRP A 428 39.76 -6.85 7.41
C TRP A 428 40.73 -7.00 8.59
N THR A 429 41.61 -7.99 8.52
CA THR A 429 42.61 -8.29 9.57
C THR A 429 44.03 -7.87 9.20
N GLY A 430 44.22 -7.13 8.11
CA GLY A 430 45.54 -6.67 7.66
C GLY A 430 46.00 -5.38 8.35
N GLU A 431 47.27 -5.02 8.18
CA GLU A 431 47.80 -3.77 8.75
C GLU A 431 47.17 -2.53 8.09
N ASN A 432 46.75 -1.57 8.92
CA ASN A 432 46.29 -0.27 8.45
C ASN A 432 47.50 0.51 7.91
N LYS A 433 47.57 0.70 6.59
CA LYS A 433 48.51 1.65 6.02
C LYS A 433 48.21 3.04 6.55
N ALA A 434 49.24 3.75 7.02
CA ALA A 434 49.08 5.14 7.42
C ALA A 434 48.53 5.93 6.23
N ALA A 435 47.38 6.59 6.42
CA ALA A 435 46.80 7.44 5.40
C ALA A 435 47.81 8.56 5.09
N GLU A 436 48.26 8.65 3.83
CA GLU A 436 48.99 9.81 3.36
C GLU A 436 48.04 11.01 3.45
N ARG A 437 48.24 11.84 4.47
CA ARG A 437 47.53 13.11 4.57
C ARG A 437 47.99 13.96 3.41
N ALA A 438 47.04 14.40 2.58
CA ALA A 438 47.30 15.49 1.66
C ALA A 438 47.90 16.66 2.48
N PRO A 439 48.96 17.31 1.98
CA PRO A 439 49.50 18.50 2.63
C PRO A 439 48.35 19.49 2.85
N ALA A 440 48.30 20.09 4.03
CA ALA A 440 47.31 21.11 4.33
C ALA A 440 47.33 22.15 3.19
N PRO A 441 46.17 22.54 2.63
CA PRO A 441 46.14 23.56 1.60
C PRO A 441 46.91 24.79 2.11
N SER A 442 47.91 25.24 1.34
CA SER A 442 48.65 26.44 1.73
C SER A 442 47.72 27.64 1.57
N TYR A 443 47.34 28.23 2.69
CA TYR A 443 46.65 29.51 2.72
C TYR A 443 47.63 30.60 2.28
N ASP A 444 47.37 31.22 1.12
CA ASP A 444 48.07 32.44 0.70
C ASP A 444 47.19 33.65 1.06
N PRO A 445 47.52 34.40 2.12
CA PRO A 445 46.74 35.57 2.52
C PRO A 445 46.71 36.66 1.44
N ALA A 446 47.63 36.66 0.47
CA ALA A 446 47.69 37.66 -0.59
C ALA A 446 46.75 37.34 -1.78
N ARG A 447 46.23 36.12 -1.87
CA ARG A 447 45.33 35.67 -2.95
C ARG A 447 43.95 35.26 -2.47
N THR A 448 43.75 35.18 -1.16
CA THR A 448 42.48 34.77 -0.56
C THR A 448 41.73 36.00 -0.08
N ILE A 449 40.61 36.33 -0.74
CA ILE A 449 39.74 37.42 -0.30
C ILE A 449 39.02 36.93 0.96
N GLU A 450 39.38 37.49 2.11
CA GLU A 450 38.56 37.40 3.33
C GLU A 450 37.23 38.12 3.04
N VAL A 451 36.15 37.36 2.94
CA VAL A 451 34.80 37.92 2.86
C VAL A 451 34.33 38.21 4.29
N ASP A 452 34.37 39.48 4.66
CA ASP A 452 33.73 39.97 5.88
C ASP A 452 32.22 39.76 5.78
N VAL A 453 31.71 38.72 6.43
CA VAL A 453 30.28 38.48 6.55
C VAL A 453 29.70 39.52 7.51
N VAL A 454 29.10 40.56 6.94
CA VAL A 454 28.28 41.52 7.68
C VAL A 454 27.01 40.80 8.14
N LYS A 455 26.88 40.53 9.44
CA LYS A 455 25.60 40.10 10.03
C LYS A 455 24.54 41.18 9.73
N PRO A 456 23.35 40.84 9.21
CA PRO A 456 22.28 41.80 9.07
C PRO A 456 21.98 42.40 10.45
N GLY A 457 22.21 43.71 10.60
CA GLY A 457 21.97 44.43 11.84
C GLY A 457 20.49 44.37 12.21
N ALA A 458 20.21 44.04 13.47
CA ALA A 458 18.91 44.22 14.05
C ALA A 458 18.56 45.72 14.07
N GLY A 459 17.58 46.11 13.26
CA GLY A 459 16.85 47.38 13.42
C GLY A 459 16.97 48.34 12.24
N ARG A 460 15.93 48.37 11.40
CA ARG A 460 15.11 49.57 11.17
C ARG A 460 13.81 49.18 10.49
N ALA A 461 12.71 49.56 11.12
CA ALA A 461 11.38 49.53 10.54
C ALA A 461 11.36 50.36 9.24
N GLY A 462 10.84 49.75 8.18
CA GLY A 462 10.57 50.39 6.90
C GLY A 462 9.54 49.53 6.18
N GLY A 463 8.27 49.91 6.28
CA GLY A 463 7.18 49.18 5.68
C GLY A 463 7.23 49.22 4.16
N HIS A 464 6.82 48.12 3.53
CA HIS A 464 6.27 48.15 2.18
C HIS A 464 5.11 47.18 2.10
N GLN A 465 3.95 47.74 1.74
CA GLN A 465 2.80 47.04 1.19
C GLN A 465 3.23 46.37 -0.13
N HIS A 466 2.84 45.12 -0.34
CA HIS A 466 2.06 44.65 -1.49
C HIS A 466 1.64 43.20 -1.29
#